data_AF-A0A8H2E9Y3-F1
#
_entry.id   AF-A0A8H2E9Y3-F1
#
_cell.length_a   1.000
_cell.length_b   1.000
_cell.length_c   1.000
_cell.angle_alpha   90.00
_cell.angle_beta   90.00
_cell.angle_gamma   90.00
#
_symmetry.space_group_name_H-M   'P 1'
#
loop_
_entity.id
_entity.type
_entity.pdbx_description
1 polymer ?
#
loop_
_entity_poly.entity_id
_entity_poly.type
_entity_poly.pdbx_seq_one_letter_code
_entity_poly.pdbx_strand_id
1 'polypeptide(L)'
;MFGKLKNFANIAEQKLNSIQSQGGSSMAGSSSHGGAQSIPAMEAVAAQVAIFPQFVAQKTEALVLKEKVFSLSGDSYDITTVEKVPVFKVQGKKLSLSGRKIFADQQGNELFHLRKEHLSIHTTYYGEDASGKVLFEVKSKFSIGTSKAYVNFTDVNGTAHSLLMKGNWFDTKSDIVDEKTGAVVASVNRKLLNFGELIGGQQTYVLTVAPGVDMALMCAACICFDEKNNEK
;
A
#
# COMPACT_ATOMS: atom_id res chain seq x y z
N MET A 1 50.62 45.37 -33.47
CA MET A 1 49.29 44.72 -33.35
C MET A 1 49.45 43.22 -33.08
N PHE A 2 50.17 42.82 -32.02
CA PHE A 2 50.31 41.44 -31.56
C PHE A 2 50.83 41.54 -30.11
N GLY A 3 49.98 41.28 -29.11
CA GLY A 3 50.40 41.47 -27.71
C GLY A 3 49.34 41.30 -26.62
N LYS A 4 48.07 41.02 -26.96
CA LYS A 4 46.99 40.85 -25.97
C LYS A 4 46.33 39.47 -25.94
N LEU A 5 46.89 38.47 -26.62
CA LEU A 5 46.34 37.10 -26.65
C LEU A 5 47.18 36.05 -25.92
N LYS A 6 48.26 36.44 -25.21
CA LYS A 6 49.06 35.51 -24.37
C LYS A 6 48.83 35.63 -22.86
N ASN A 7 47.97 36.54 -22.40
CA ASN A 7 47.73 36.75 -20.96
C ASN A 7 46.47 36.06 -20.38
N PHE A 8 45.63 35.42 -21.20
CA PHE A 8 44.42 34.74 -20.69
C PHE A 8 44.59 33.23 -20.47
N ALA A 9 45.61 32.60 -21.08
CA ALA A 9 45.90 31.18 -20.83
C ALA A 9 46.61 30.93 -19.49
N ASN A 10 47.41 31.89 -19.01
CA ASN A 10 48.22 31.73 -17.79
C ASN A 10 47.43 31.92 -16.47
N ILE A 11 46.21 32.46 -16.54
CA ILE A 11 45.32 32.64 -15.37
C ILE A 11 44.41 31.42 -15.16
N ALA A 12 44.18 30.61 -16.20
CA ALA A 12 43.35 29.42 -16.12
C ALA A 12 44.08 28.23 -15.47
N GLU A 13 45.40 28.07 -15.67
CA GLU A 13 46.16 26.96 -15.09
C GLU A 13 46.59 27.17 -13.63
N GLN A 14 46.75 28.42 -13.16
CA GLN A 14 47.06 28.69 -11.74
C GLN A 14 45.87 28.52 -10.79
N LYS A 15 44.63 28.55 -11.29
CA LYS A 15 43.43 28.25 -10.48
C LYS A 15 43.09 26.76 -10.41
N LEU A 16 43.66 25.92 -11.27
CA LEU A 16 43.43 24.48 -11.24
C LEU A 16 44.37 23.73 -10.27
N ASN A 17 45.58 24.26 -9.98
CA ASN A 17 46.53 23.62 -9.06
C ASN A 17 46.53 24.16 -7.61
N SER A 18 45.73 25.18 -7.28
CA SER A 18 45.64 25.72 -5.90
C SER A 18 44.50 25.13 -5.07
N ILE A 19 43.68 24.24 -5.64
CA ILE A 19 42.55 23.60 -4.92
C ILE A 19 42.95 22.22 -4.34
N GLN A 20 44.12 21.69 -4.68
CA GLN A 20 44.54 20.33 -4.31
C GLN A 20 45.40 20.21 -3.03
N SER A 21 45.58 21.26 -2.24
CA SER A 21 46.28 21.11 -0.97
C SER A 21 45.91 22.21 0.02
N GLN A 22 45.05 21.89 0.99
CA GLN A 22 45.18 22.32 2.39
C GLN A 22 44.02 21.82 3.26
N GLY A 23 44.37 21.13 4.34
CA GLY A 23 43.64 21.24 5.61
C GLY A 23 42.60 20.16 5.92
N GLY A 24 43.06 19.01 6.40
CA GLY A 24 42.25 18.21 7.32
C GLY A 24 42.16 18.89 8.69
N SER A 25 40.96 18.95 9.26
CA SER A 25 40.66 18.85 10.71
C SER A 25 39.14 19.00 10.93
N SER A 26 38.52 17.89 11.38
CA SER A 26 37.30 17.79 12.19
C SER A 26 36.20 18.87 12.08
N MET A 27 35.13 18.55 11.35
CA MET A 27 33.76 18.95 11.69
C MET A 27 32.83 17.83 11.25
N ALA A 28 32.06 17.28 12.19
CA ALA A 28 30.99 16.33 11.93
C ALA A 28 29.90 17.03 11.10
N GLY A 29 29.86 16.73 9.80
CA GLY A 29 28.91 17.28 8.85
C GLY A 29 28.05 16.16 8.27
N SER A 30 26.81 16.12 8.76
CA SER A 30 25.63 15.50 8.17
C SER A 30 25.77 14.91 6.76
N SER A 31 25.89 13.58 6.67
CA SER A 31 25.46 12.85 5.48
C SER A 31 23.97 12.53 5.63
N SER A 32 23.12 13.42 5.13
CA SER A 32 21.71 13.13 4.88
C SER A 32 21.63 12.06 3.78
N HIS A 33 21.78 10.81 4.16
CA HIS A 33 21.40 9.69 3.34
C HIS A 33 19.87 9.70 3.25
N GLY A 34 19.35 9.96 2.04
CA GLY A 34 18.03 9.50 1.68
C GLY A 34 18.04 7.98 1.72
N GLY A 35 17.85 7.40 2.90
CA GLY A 35 17.78 5.97 3.10
C GLY A 35 16.54 5.43 2.41
N ALA A 36 16.72 4.52 1.45
CA ALA A 36 15.65 3.63 1.04
C ALA A 36 15.14 2.93 2.31
N GLN A 37 13.93 3.26 2.73
CA GLN A 37 13.32 2.65 3.91
C GLN A 37 13.12 1.17 3.59
N SER A 38 13.80 0.29 4.31
CA SER A 38 13.66 -1.15 4.14
C SER A 38 12.29 -1.61 4.63
N ILE A 39 11.71 -2.59 3.94
CA ILE A 39 10.44 -3.19 4.35
C ILE A 39 10.76 -4.24 5.41
N PRO A 40 10.24 -4.10 6.64
CA PRO A 40 10.51 -5.06 7.70
C PRO A 40 9.92 -6.42 7.34
N ALA A 41 10.69 -7.48 7.57
CA ALA A 41 10.18 -8.84 7.46
C ALA A 41 9.08 -9.07 8.51
N MET A 42 8.05 -9.81 8.12
CA MET A 42 6.95 -10.24 8.97
C MET A 42 7.11 -11.73 9.29
N GLU A 43 6.69 -12.13 10.49
CA GLU A 43 6.64 -13.54 10.88
C GLU A 43 5.57 -14.28 10.07
N ALA A 44 5.84 -15.53 9.71
CA ALA A 44 4.86 -16.37 9.02
C ALA A 44 3.72 -16.76 9.95
N VAL A 45 2.49 -16.78 9.44
CA VAL A 45 1.35 -17.28 10.21
C VAL A 45 1.42 -18.81 10.35
N ALA A 46 0.98 -19.33 11.49
CA ALA A 46 1.04 -20.76 11.79
C ALA A 46 0.14 -21.63 10.90
N ALA A 47 -0.93 -21.04 10.36
CA ALA A 47 -1.85 -21.67 9.42
C ALA A 47 -2.26 -20.63 8.37
N GLN A 48 -2.60 -21.09 7.16
CA GLN A 48 -3.00 -20.20 6.09
C GLN A 48 -4.26 -19.41 6.46
N VAL A 49 -4.24 -18.11 6.19
CA VAL A 49 -5.35 -17.17 6.41
C VAL A 49 -5.81 -16.67 5.04
N ALA A 50 -6.71 -17.43 4.39
CA ALA A 50 -6.99 -17.22 2.97
C ALA A 50 -8.39 -17.62 2.49
N ILE A 51 -8.89 -16.86 1.51
CA ILE A 51 -10.05 -17.21 0.67
C ILE A 51 -9.57 -17.74 -0.69
N PHE A 52 -8.47 -17.17 -1.20
CA PHE A 52 -7.85 -17.51 -2.47
C PHE A 52 -6.44 -18.08 -2.23
N PRO A 53 -6.30 -19.41 -2.04
CA PRO A 53 -5.01 -20.04 -1.73
C PRO A 53 -3.90 -19.75 -2.75
N GLN A 54 -4.26 -19.52 -4.01
CA GLN A 54 -3.33 -19.19 -5.09
C GLN A 54 -2.67 -17.80 -4.93
N PHE A 55 -3.22 -16.92 -4.08
CA PHE A 55 -2.70 -15.59 -3.79
C PHE A 55 -2.14 -15.46 -2.37
N VAL A 56 -1.82 -16.58 -1.73
CA VAL A 56 -1.13 -16.60 -0.44
C VAL A 56 0.33 -16.20 -0.63
N ALA A 57 0.76 -15.20 0.14
CA ALA A 57 2.15 -14.76 0.15
C ALA A 57 3.07 -15.88 0.64
N GLN A 58 4.09 -16.23 -0.13
CA GLN A 58 5.06 -17.29 0.22
C GLN A 58 6.19 -16.78 1.13
N LYS A 59 6.37 -15.47 1.15
CA LYS A 59 7.30 -14.71 1.98
C LYS A 59 6.62 -13.39 2.36
N THR A 60 7.26 -12.56 3.17
CA THR A 60 6.79 -11.18 3.37
C THR A 60 6.74 -10.48 2.01
N GLU A 61 5.55 -10.07 1.62
CA GLU A 61 5.32 -9.42 0.32
C GLU A 61 4.83 -8.00 0.55
N ALA A 62 5.34 -7.05 -0.23
CA ALA A 62 4.97 -5.65 -0.10
C ALA A 62 4.30 -5.16 -1.37
N LEU A 63 3.07 -4.73 -1.21
CA LEU A 63 2.19 -4.33 -2.28
C LEU A 63 1.99 -2.82 -2.24
N VAL A 64 2.21 -2.17 -3.37
CA VAL A 64 1.88 -0.77 -3.60
C VAL A 64 0.45 -0.73 -4.12
N LEU A 65 -0.46 -0.12 -3.35
CA LEU A 65 -1.82 0.14 -3.77
C LEU A 65 -1.87 1.57 -4.31
N LYS A 66 -2.12 1.71 -5.60
CA LYS A 66 -2.12 2.99 -6.29
C LYS A 66 -3.51 3.30 -6.86
N GLU A 67 -4.14 4.33 -6.32
CA GLU A 67 -5.42 4.82 -6.82
C GLU A 67 -5.25 5.59 -8.15
N LYS A 68 -6.12 5.31 -9.12
CA LYS A 68 -6.13 5.98 -10.42
C LYS A 68 -7.03 7.21 -10.41
N VAL A 69 -6.41 8.35 -10.14
CA VAL A 69 -7.05 9.69 -10.13
C VAL A 69 -7.58 10.12 -11.52
N PHE A 70 -7.04 9.55 -12.61
CA PHE A 70 -7.49 9.81 -13.99
C PHE A 70 -8.40 8.70 -14.55
N SER A 71 -8.84 7.75 -13.73
CA SER A 71 -9.89 6.84 -14.17
C SER A 71 -11.19 7.62 -14.28
N LEU A 72 -11.91 7.45 -15.38
CA LEU A 72 -13.20 8.10 -15.62
C LEU A 72 -14.28 7.78 -14.54
N SER A 73 -14.01 6.84 -13.61
CA SER A 73 -14.81 6.53 -12.42
C SER A 73 -14.22 7.07 -11.11
N GLY A 74 -12.95 7.47 -11.04
CA GLY A 74 -12.27 7.92 -9.82
C GLY A 74 -11.98 6.83 -8.79
N ASP A 75 -12.21 5.55 -9.12
CA ASP A 75 -12.50 4.51 -8.13
C ASP A 75 -11.73 3.19 -8.37
N SER A 76 -10.64 3.26 -9.13
CA SER A 76 -9.88 2.09 -9.61
C SER A 76 -8.47 2.06 -9.02
N TYR A 77 -7.93 0.87 -8.75
CA TYR A 77 -6.59 0.67 -8.20
C TYR A 77 -5.74 -0.22 -9.12
N ASP A 78 -4.47 0.13 -9.29
CA ASP A 78 -3.44 -0.82 -9.71
C ASP A 78 -2.68 -1.27 -8.46
N ILE A 79 -2.47 -2.57 -8.35
CA ILE A 79 -1.76 -3.17 -7.23
C ILE A 79 -0.53 -3.89 -7.78
N THR A 80 0.64 -3.44 -7.34
CA THR A 80 1.94 -4.01 -7.77
C THR A 80 2.76 -4.40 -6.55
N THR A 81 3.81 -5.20 -6.74
CA THR A 81 4.88 -5.26 -5.74
C THR A 81 5.65 -3.93 -5.71
N VAL A 82 6.54 -3.76 -4.74
CA VAL A 82 7.45 -2.59 -4.67
C VAL A 82 8.45 -2.55 -5.83
N GLU A 83 8.76 -3.70 -6.44
CA GLU A 83 9.52 -3.81 -7.69
C GLU A 83 8.66 -3.52 -8.94
N LYS A 84 7.43 -3.02 -8.76
CA LYS A 84 6.49 -2.65 -9.83
C LYS A 84 5.99 -3.82 -10.68
N VAL A 85 6.06 -5.04 -10.15
CA VAL A 85 5.46 -6.22 -10.78
C VAL A 85 3.95 -6.19 -10.54
N PRO A 86 3.09 -6.20 -11.59
CA PRO A 86 1.64 -6.20 -11.40
C PRO A 86 1.13 -7.46 -10.71
N VAL A 87 0.22 -7.29 -9.75
CA VAL A 87 -0.40 -8.41 -9.01
C VAL A 87 -1.91 -8.43 -9.24
N PHE A 88 -2.59 -7.32 -8.97
CA PHE A 88 -4.04 -7.21 -9.11
C PHE A 88 -4.46 -5.91 -9.79
N LYS A 89 -5.69 -5.92 -10.32
CA LYS A 89 -6.38 -4.75 -10.83
C LYS A 89 -7.75 -4.65 -10.18
N VAL A 90 -8.08 -3.45 -9.73
CA VAL A 90 -9.40 -3.14 -9.17
C VAL A 90 -10.06 -2.08 -10.03
N GLN A 91 -11.24 -2.38 -10.57
CA GLN A 91 -11.96 -1.48 -11.48
C GLN A 91 -13.28 -1.06 -10.86
N GLY A 92 -13.43 0.24 -10.59
CA GLY A 92 -14.72 0.81 -10.21
C GLY A 92 -15.63 0.96 -11.43
N LYS A 93 -16.89 0.50 -11.34
CA LYS A 93 -17.87 0.69 -12.43
C LYS A 93 -18.43 2.10 -12.44
N LYS A 94 -18.30 2.80 -13.59
CA LYS A 94 -18.97 4.08 -13.87
C LYS A 94 -20.49 3.89 -13.72
N LEU A 95 -21.17 4.83 -13.06
CA LEU A 95 -22.64 4.86 -12.89
C LEU A 95 -23.27 3.75 -12.03
N SER A 96 -22.48 3.07 -11.19
CA SER A 96 -23.07 2.17 -10.18
C SER A 96 -23.44 2.97 -8.94
N LEU A 97 -24.75 3.12 -8.68
CA LEU A 97 -25.27 3.57 -7.38
C LEU A 97 -24.76 2.68 -6.22
N SER A 98 -24.30 1.47 -6.53
CA SER A 98 -23.86 0.49 -5.55
C SER A 98 -22.43 0.63 -5.02
N GLY A 99 -21.59 1.49 -5.62
CA GLY A 99 -20.15 1.53 -5.32
C GLY A 99 -19.39 0.24 -5.69
N ARG A 100 -19.88 -0.55 -6.66
CA ARG A 100 -19.29 -1.85 -7.02
C ARG A 100 -17.90 -1.69 -7.65
N LYS A 101 -16.92 -2.41 -7.11
CA LYS A 101 -15.59 -2.58 -7.70
C LYS A 101 -15.34 -4.04 -8.06
N ILE A 102 -14.73 -4.29 -9.21
CA ILE A 102 -14.35 -5.64 -9.66
C ILE A 102 -12.87 -5.84 -9.32
N PHE A 103 -12.58 -6.88 -8.53
CA PHE A 103 -11.21 -7.25 -8.17
C PHE A 103 -10.78 -8.43 -9.03
N ALA A 104 -9.69 -8.29 -9.76
CA ALA A 104 -9.19 -9.29 -10.70
C ALA A 104 -7.66 -9.44 -10.61
N ASP A 105 -7.16 -10.59 -11.05
CA ASP A 105 -5.72 -10.81 -11.22
C ASP A 105 -5.16 -10.09 -12.47
N GLN A 106 -3.85 -10.23 -12.70
CA GLN A 106 -3.19 -9.62 -13.86
C GLN A 106 -3.71 -10.15 -15.21
N GLN A 107 -4.16 -11.41 -15.26
CA GLN A 107 -4.72 -12.03 -16.48
C GLN A 107 -6.16 -11.58 -16.75
N GLY A 108 -6.80 -10.91 -15.79
CA GLY A 108 -8.18 -10.44 -15.89
C GLY A 108 -9.19 -11.46 -15.39
N ASN A 109 -8.76 -12.53 -14.70
CA ASN A 109 -9.68 -13.43 -14.03
C ASN A 109 -10.28 -12.71 -12.83
N GLU A 110 -11.61 -12.57 -12.81
CA GLU A 110 -12.32 -11.96 -11.70
C GLU A 110 -12.26 -12.86 -10.47
N LEU A 111 -11.90 -12.27 -9.32
CA LEU A 111 -11.86 -12.96 -8.03
C LEU A 111 -13.16 -12.75 -7.26
N PHE A 112 -13.57 -11.48 -7.13
CA PHE A 112 -14.79 -11.06 -6.43
C PHE A 112 -15.20 -9.65 -6.85
N HIS A 113 -16.43 -9.29 -6.51
CA HIS A 113 -16.91 -7.92 -6.57
C HIS A 113 -16.99 -7.36 -5.17
N LEU A 114 -16.32 -6.23 -4.95
CA LEU A 114 -16.42 -5.47 -3.72
C LEU A 114 -17.66 -4.56 -3.79
N ARG A 115 -18.44 -4.57 -2.72
CA ARG A 115 -19.70 -3.83 -2.60
C ARG A 115 -19.75 -3.14 -1.25
N LYS A 116 -20.47 -2.03 -1.21
CA LYS A 116 -20.89 -1.39 0.04
C LYS A 116 -22.33 -1.82 0.37
N GLU A 117 -22.58 -2.16 1.63
CA GLU A 117 -23.94 -2.36 2.12
C GLU A 117 -24.68 -1.01 2.18
N HIS A 118 -25.87 -0.97 1.60
CA HIS A 118 -26.73 0.22 1.63
C HIS A 118 -27.72 0.08 2.79
N LEU A 119 -28.03 1.18 3.50
CA LEU A 119 -29.01 1.25 4.59
C LEU A 119 -28.58 0.69 5.96
N SER A 120 -27.28 0.53 6.23
CA SER A 120 -26.77 0.17 7.55
C SER A 120 -26.33 1.39 8.38
N ILE A 121 -26.51 1.35 9.70
CA ILE A 121 -26.02 2.39 10.64
C ILE A 121 -24.48 2.43 10.70
N HIS A 122 -23.84 1.29 10.43
CA HIS A 122 -22.38 1.16 10.37
C HIS A 122 -21.95 0.78 8.97
N THR A 123 -20.89 1.41 8.47
CA THR A 123 -20.33 1.07 7.15
C THR A 123 -19.85 -0.37 7.12
N THR A 124 -20.49 -1.17 6.28
CA THR A 124 -20.08 -2.54 5.95
C THR A 124 -19.76 -2.59 4.46
N TYR A 125 -18.63 -3.18 4.13
CA TYR A 125 -18.33 -3.63 2.77
C TYR A 125 -18.32 -5.15 2.75
N TYR A 126 -18.54 -5.74 1.59
CA TYR A 126 -18.44 -7.19 1.40
C TYR A 126 -17.90 -7.53 0.02
N GLY A 127 -17.21 -8.66 -0.06
CA GLY A 127 -16.81 -9.28 -1.33
C GLY A 127 -17.79 -10.39 -1.67
N GLU A 128 -18.33 -10.39 -2.88
CA GLU A 128 -19.18 -11.45 -3.42
C GLU A 128 -18.54 -12.12 -4.64
N ASP A 129 -18.74 -13.43 -4.82
CA ASP A 129 -18.37 -14.10 -6.06
C ASP A 129 -19.36 -13.79 -7.20
N ALA A 130 -19.12 -14.35 -8.39
CA ALA A 130 -19.98 -14.15 -9.56
C ALA A 130 -21.43 -14.63 -9.37
N SER A 131 -21.69 -15.51 -8.40
CA SER A 131 -23.03 -15.99 -8.05
C SER A 131 -23.76 -15.10 -7.04
N GLY A 132 -23.06 -14.10 -6.47
CA GLY A 132 -23.58 -13.24 -5.40
C GLY A 132 -23.39 -13.84 -4.00
N LYS A 133 -22.62 -14.92 -3.85
CA LYS A 133 -22.29 -15.47 -2.54
C LYS A 133 -21.24 -14.58 -1.87
N VAL A 134 -21.54 -14.13 -0.65
CA VAL A 134 -20.59 -13.37 0.17
C VAL A 134 -19.42 -14.27 0.57
N LEU A 135 -18.21 -13.80 0.29
CA LEU A 135 -16.94 -14.45 0.62
C LEU A 135 -16.34 -13.87 1.90
N PHE A 136 -16.45 -12.56 2.08
CA PHE A 136 -15.96 -11.84 3.25
C PHE A 136 -16.75 -10.55 3.49
N GLU A 137 -16.67 -10.06 4.72
CA GLU A 137 -17.23 -8.78 5.14
C GLU A 137 -16.14 -7.93 5.81
N VAL A 138 -16.12 -6.65 5.50
CA VAL A 138 -15.29 -5.64 6.15
C VAL A 138 -16.20 -4.68 6.89
N LYS A 139 -16.30 -4.86 8.20
CA LYS A 139 -17.25 -4.13 9.04
C LYS A 139 -16.55 -3.13 9.93
N SER A 140 -16.93 -1.87 9.81
CA SER A 140 -16.52 -0.84 10.74
C SER A 140 -17.30 -0.92 12.04
N LYS A 141 -16.63 -0.70 13.16
CA LYS A 141 -17.27 -0.44 14.46
C LYS A 141 -16.94 0.96 14.93
N PHE A 142 -17.97 1.69 15.37
CA PHE A 142 -17.77 2.94 16.07
C PHE A 142 -17.05 2.68 17.40
N SER A 143 -15.98 3.42 17.66
CA SER A 143 -15.22 3.35 18.91
C SER A 143 -14.79 4.77 19.26
N ILE A 144 -15.06 5.19 20.50
CA ILE A 144 -14.76 6.55 20.95
C ILE A 144 -13.24 6.69 21.04
N GLY A 145 -12.66 7.62 20.26
CA GLY A 145 -11.23 7.93 20.24
C GLY A 145 -10.34 7.01 19.39
N THR A 146 -10.87 5.96 18.75
CA THR A 146 -10.11 5.07 17.85
C THR A 146 -10.99 4.49 16.75
N SER A 147 -10.46 4.30 15.54
CA SER A 147 -11.17 3.54 14.50
C SER A 147 -10.90 2.04 14.66
N LYS A 148 -11.95 1.23 14.58
CA LYS A 148 -11.86 -0.24 14.58
C LYS A 148 -12.65 -0.81 13.43
N ALA A 149 -12.10 -1.87 12.86
CA ALA A 149 -12.81 -2.66 11.89
C ALA A 149 -12.38 -4.11 11.89
N TYR A 150 -13.25 -4.94 11.33
CA TYR A 150 -13.14 -6.38 11.33
C TYR A 150 -13.30 -6.89 9.91
N VAL A 151 -12.38 -7.73 9.47
CA VAL A 151 -12.51 -8.51 8.24
C VAL A 151 -12.93 -9.91 8.67
N ASN A 152 -14.18 -10.27 8.39
CA ASN A 152 -14.74 -11.58 8.72
C ASN A 152 -14.86 -12.41 7.45
N PHE A 153 -14.40 -13.65 7.49
CA PHE A 153 -14.53 -14.59 6.38
C PHE A 153 -14.42 -16.03 6.86
N THR A 154 -14.72 -16.97 5.97
CA THR A 154 -14.47 -18.39 6.19
C THR A 154 -13.45 -18.87 5.18
N ASP A 155 -12.38 -19.52 5.64
CA ASP A 155 -11.34 -20.02 4.76
C ASP A 155 -11.78 -21.27 3.98
N VAL A 156 -10.92 -21.73 3.07
CA VAL A 156 -11.16 -22.93 2.25
C VAL A 156 -11.31 -24.23 3.05
N ASN A 157 -10.89 -24.25 4.32
CA ASN A 157 -11.03 -25.38 5.23
C ASN A 157 -12.31 -25.27 6.09
N GLY A 158 -13.13 -24.23 5.91
CA GLY A 158 -14.33 -23.99 6.70
C GLY A 158 -14.06 -23.32 8.06
N THR A 159 -12.85 -22.80 8.30
CA THR A 159 -12.53 -22.10 9.55
C THR A 159 -12.96 -20.65 9.44
N ALA A 160 -13.73 -20.18 10.42
CA ALA A 160 -14.08 -18.77 10.54
C ALA A 160 -12.90 -17.95 11.09
N HIS A 161 -12.63 -16.82 10.44
CA HIS A 161 -11.57 -15.87 10.80
C HIS A 161 -12.17 -14.49 11.04
N SER A 162 -11.60 -13.76 12.01
CA SER A 162 -11.88 -12.35 12.29
C SER A 162 -10.55 -11.62 12.41
N LEU A 163 -10.26 -10.77 11.43
CA LEU A 163 -9.04 -9.97 11.41
C LEU A 163 -9.37 -8.56 11.84
N LEU A 164 -8.74 -8.14 12.92
CA LEU A 164 -8.95 -6.88 13.57
C LEU A 164 -7.94 -5.85 13.13
N MET A 165 -8.47 -4.73 12.72
CA MET A 165 -7.73 -3.54 12.36
C MET A 165 -8.02 -2.48 13.40
N LYS A 166 -6.98 -2.14 14.17
CA LYS A 166 -7.03 -1.16 15.26
C LYS A 166 -6.14 0.02 14.94
N GLY A 167 -6.64 1.22 15.20
CA GLY A 167 -5.83 2.43 15.26
C GLY A 167 -6.42 3.58 14.48
N ASN A 168 -5.64 4.65 14.39
CA ASN A 168 -5.91 5.70 13.44
C ASN A 168 -5.30 5.26 12.12
N TRP A 169 -6.09 4.70 11.20
CA TRP A 169 -5.63 4.25 9.88
C TRP A 169 -4.92 5.36 9.07
N PHE A 170 -5.14 6.62 9.46
CA PHE A 170 -4.49 7.82 8.92
C PHE A 170 -3.19 8.20 9.61
N ASP A 171 -2.85 7.57 10.73
CA ASP A 171 -1.47 7.55 11.18
C ASP A 171 -0.61 6.79 10.17
N THR A 172 0.69 7.04 10.27
CA THR A 172 1.69 6.55 9.33
C THR A 172 1.67 5.04 9.10
N LYS A 173 1.34 4.27 10.15
CA LYS A 173 1.43 2.82 10.17
C LYS A 173 0.24 2.23 10.91
N SER A 174 -0.33 1.13 10.41
CA SER A 174 -1.41 0.40 11.08
C SER A 174 -1.30 -1.10 10.80
N ASP A 175 -1.52 -1.92 11.83
CA ASP A 175 -1.43 -3.37 11.74
C ASP A 175 -2.83 -4.02 11.64
N ILE A 176 -2.89 -5.11 10.88
CA ILE A 176 -4.03 -6.03 10.78
C ILE A 176 -3.65 -7.28 11.58
N VAL A 177 -4.47 -7.67 12.54
CA VAL A 177 -4.17 -8.72 13.51
C VAL A 177 -5.26 -9.77 13.51
N ASP A 178 -4.91 -11.05 13.45
CA ASP A 178 -5.86 -12.14 13.68
C ASP A 178 -6.25 -12.18 15.17
N GLU A 179 -7.55 -12.01 15.47
CA GLU A 179 -8.03 -11.95 16.87
C GLU A 179 -7.82 -13.26 17.64
N LYS A 180 -7.82 -14.39 16.95
CA LYS A 180 -7.73 -15.71 17.58
C LYS A 180 -6.30 -16.04 17.94
N THR A 181 -5.36 -15.73 17.06
CA THR A 181 -3.95 -16.10 17.23
C THR A 181 -3.09 -14.95 17.77
N GLY A 182 -3.55 -13.70 17.62
CA GLY A 182 -2.76 -12.50 17.91
C GLY A 182 -1.68 -12.20 16.87
N ALA A 183 -1.59 -12.99 15.80
CA ALA A 183 -0.59 -12.81 14.76
C ALA A 183 -0.87 -11.55 13.93
N VAL A 184 0.17 -10.78 13.61
CA VAL A 184 0.08 -9.67 12.66
C VAL A 184 0.08 -10.23 11.25
N VAL A 185 -1.05 -10.17 10.56
CA VAL A 185 -1.24 -10.76 9.23
C VAL A 185 -0.88 -9.79 8.10
N ALA A 186 -0.98 -8.49 8.36
CA ALA A 186 -0.53 -7.46 7.44
C ALA A 186 -0.27 -6.13 8.18
N SER A 187 0.46 -5.22 7.53
CA SER A 187 0.75 -3.88 8.03
C SER A 187 0.69 -2.88 6.89
N VAL A 188 -0.01 -1.77 7.09
CA VAL A 188 -0.07 -0.66 6.14
C VAL A 188 0.90 0.42 6.56
N ASN A 189 1.67 0.94 5.62
CA ASN A 189 2.58 2.05 5.82
C ASN A 189 2.42 3.10 4.70
N ARG A 190 2.03 4.32 5.10
CA ARG A 190 1.80 5.46 4.20
C ARG A 190 3.06 6.32 3.98
N LYS A 191 4.10 6.21 4.82
CA LYS A 191 5.34 7.04 4.71
C LYS A 191 6.46 6.43 3.89
N LEU A 192 6.38 5.14 3.53
CA LEU A 192 7.45 4.49 2.73
C LEU A 192 7.58 5.09 1.32
N LEU A 193 6.59 5.86 0.88
CA LEU A 193 6.57 6.54 -0.42
C LEU A 193 6.81 8.05 -0.21
N ASN A 194 8.06 8.46 -0.02
CA ASN A 194 8.39 9.88 0.07
C ASN A 194 9.00 10.44 -1.24
N PHE A 195 8.39 11.54 -1.69
CA PHE A 195 8.80 12.59 -2.64
C PHE A 195 8.98 12.30 -4.15
N GLY A 196 9.27 11.07 -4.59
CA GLY A 196 9.43 10.79 -6.02
C GLY A 196 8.13 10.42 -6.77
N GLU A 197 7.26 9.64 -6.13
CA GLU A 197 6.05 9.07 -6.75
C GLU A 197 4.77 9.87 -6.47
N LEU A 198 4.87 10.91 -5.63
CA LEU A 198 3.80 11.86 -5.25
C LEU A 198 3.62 13.01 -6.24
N ILE A 199 4.08 12.86 -7.49
CA ILE A 199 3.82 13.84 -8.56
C ILE A 199 2.35 13.66 -8.99
N GLY A 200 1.44 14.38 -8.34
CA GLY A 200 0.04 14.52 -8.79
C GLY A 200 -1.07 14.09 -7.83
N GLY A 201 -0.84 14.06 -6.51
CA GLY A 201 -1.92 13.87 -5.53
C GLY A 201 -2.53 12.47 -5.47
N GLN A 202 -1.80 11.44 -5.91
CA GLN A 202 -2.27 10.05 -5.95
C GLN A 202 -2.16 9.43 -4.56
N GLN A 203 -3.28 8.96 -3.99
CA GLN A 203 -3.26 8.17 -2.76
C GLN A 203 -2.56 6.85 -3.06
N THR A 204 -1.34 6.71 -2.53
CA THR A 204 -0.50 5.54 -2.71
C THR A 204 0.02 5.13 -1.35
N TYR A 205 -0.15 3.86 -0.99
CA TYR A 205 0.40 3.31 0.25
C TYR A 205 0.94 1.90 0.04
N VAL A 206 1.81 1.48 0.95
CA VAL A 206 2.40 0.14 0.96
C VAL A 206 1.65 -0.72 1.96
N LEU A 207 1.17 -1.86 1.51
CA LEU A 207 0.64 -2.95 2.31
C LEU A 207 1.68 -4.06 2.36
N THR A 208 2.23 -4.34 3.54
CA THR A 208 3.09 -5.50 3.77
C THR A 208 2.22 -6.66 4.28
N VAL A 209 2.31 -7.82 3.63
CA VAL A 209 1.52 -9.03 3.93
C VAL A 209 2.46 -10.11 4.47
N ALA A 210 2.05 -10.78 5.56
CA ALA A 210 2.82 -11.86 6.16
C ALA A 210 2.81 -13.14 5.30
N PRO A 211 3.87 -13.97 5.34
CA PRO A 211 3.84 -15.29 4.71
C PRO A 211 2.67 -16.13 5.26
N GLY A 212 1.92 -16.78 4.37
CA GLY A 212 0.74 -17.58 4.71
C GLY A 212 -0.59 -16.82 4.68
N VAL A 213 -0.59 -15.53 4.32
CA VAL A 213 -1.79 -14.68 4.26
C VAL A 213 -2.17 -14.36 2.82
N ASP A 214 -3.49 -14.34 2.56
CA ASP A 214 -4.08 -13.98 1.27
C ASP A 214 -3.93 -12.49 0.93
N MET A 215 -3.16 -12.23 -0.11
CA MET A 215 -2.87 -10.86 -0.57
C MET A 215 -4.12 -10.15 -1.12
N ALA A 216 -5.01 -10.85 -1.83
CA ALA A 216 -6.19 -10.25 -2.43
C ALA A 216 -7.17 -9.77 -1.35
N LEU A 217 -7.38 -10.59 -0.31
CA LEU A 217 -8.19 -10.23 0.85
C LEU A 217 -7.62 -9.01 1.60
N MET A 218 -6.31 -8.98 1.83
CA MET A 218 -5.68 -7.86 2.53
C MET A 218 -5.75 -6.55 1.73
N CYS A 219 -5.57 -6.62 0.41
CA CYS A 219 -5.78 -5.47 -0.47
C CYS A 219 -7.23 -4.97 -0.43
N ALA A 220 -8.21 -5.86 -0.51
CA ALA A 220 -9.63 -5.50 -0.45
C ALA A 220 -9.98 -4.83 0.87
N ALA A 221 -9.51 -5.38 2.00
CA ALA A 221 -9.66 -4.77 3.31
C ALA A 221 -9.15 -3.33 3.29
N CYS A 222 -7.91 -3.10 2.83
CA CYS A 222 -7.32 -1.77 2.78
C CYS A 222 -8.11 -0.77 1.91
N ILE A 223 -8.61 -1.21 0.76
CA ILE A 223 -9.44 -0.40 -0.14
C ILE A 223 -10.76 0.00 0.55
N CYS A 224 -11.44 -0.93 1.22
CA CYS A 224 -12.68 -0.63 1.97
C CYS A 224 -12.45 0.46 3.03
N PHE A 225 -11.29 0.44 3.69
CA PHE A 225 -10.96 1.46 4.70
C PHE A 225 -10.67 2.81 4.11
N ASP A 226 -9.98 2.84 2.98
CA ASP A 226 -9.69 4.08 2.27
C ASP A 226 -10.99 4.73 1.77
N GLU A 227 -11.89 3.94 1.17
CA GLU A 227 -13.22 4.40 0.73
C GLU A 227 -14.03 4.99 1.88
N LYS A 228 -14.15 4.25 2.99
CA LYS A 228 -14.91 4.71 4.17
C LYS A 228 -14.43 6.07 4.66
N ASN A 229 -13.13 6.33 4.65
CA ASN A 229 -12.62 7.60 5.14
C ASN A 229 -12.79 8.75 4.14
N ASN A 230 -12.77 8.45 2.85
CA ASN A 230 -12.92 9.45 1.80
C ASN A 230 -14.40 9.85 1.59
N GLU A 231 -15.35 9.05 2.08
CA GLU A 231 -16.76 9.41 2.21
C GLU A 231 -16.95 10.46 3.33
N LYS A 232 -17.23 11.70 2.93
CA LYS A 232 -17.60 12.81 3.85
C LYS A 232 -19.10 12.86 4.11
#